data_AF-A0A7R9G763-F1
#
_entry.id   AF-A0A7R9G763-F1
#
_cell.length_a   1.000
_cell.length_b   1.000
_cell.length_c   1.000
_cell.angle_alpha   90.00
_cell.angle_beta   90.00
_cell.angle_gamma   90.00
#
_symmetry.space_group_name_H-M   'P 1'
#
loop_
_entity.id
_entity.type
_entity.pdbx_description
1 polymer ?
#
loop_
_entity_poly.entity_id
_entity_poly.type
_entity_poly.pdbx_seq_one_letter_code
_entity_poly.pdbx_strand_id
1 'polypeptide(L)'
;MRLRISKDYIWSKRETTKEGSSILELVEHGINRVKYSSDCIIALLKEIKTHSTHGRCKTLVAIDGFNAFFYPKTRVVDEYKAIIHPSKITLTEAFIEITKFDWSNGAVVVTVDQIAASDDRQASGFEHMDPFVPIRVSEYNAKEIESCLQYYIDRRWIQNPDLHTEDGRRELAFLSGNNPYHLMNMCTPL
;
A
#
# COMPACT_ATOMS: atom_id res chain seq x y z
N MET A 1 21.56 -12.60 10.03
CA MET A 1 20.12 -12.83 10.24
C MET A 1 19.62 -13.69 9.09
N ARG A 2 19.29 -14.96 9.31
CA ARG A 2 18.81 -15.87 8.25
C ARG A 2 17.40 -16.33 8.62
N LEU A 3 16.40 -15.68 8.04
CA LEU A 3 15.01 -16.10 8.21
C LEU A 3 14.81 -17.40 7.43
N ARG A 4 14.19 -18.37 8.09
CA ARG A 4 13.99 -19.73 7.56
C ARG A 4 12.54 -20.13 7.71
N ILE A 5 12.02 -20.91 6.78
CA ILE A 5 10.64 -21.37 6.87
C ILE A 5 10.45 -22.34 8.04
N SER A 6 9.31 -22.23 8.71
CA SER A 6 8.99 -22.95 9.95
C SER A 6 8.32 -24.31 9.74
N LYS A 7 7.94 -24.63 8.50
CA LYS A 7 7.26 -25.88 8.13
C LYS A 7 7.43 -26.16 6.64
N ASP A 8 7.15 -27.40 6.24
CA ASP A 8 7.06 -27.78 4.83
C ASP A 8 5.88 -27.07 4.13
N TYR A 9 6.15 -26.50 2.96
CA TYR A 9 5.16 -25.96 2.04
C TYR A 9 5.10 -26.83 0.78
N ILE A 10 4.00 -27.55 0.59
CA ILE A 10 3.81 -28.51 -0.52
C ILE A 10 3.05 -27.80 -1.65
N TRP A 11 3.68 -27.65 -2.82
CA TRP A 11 3.09 -26.99 -3.99
C TRP A 11 2.50 -28.00 -4.97
N SER A 12 3.12 -29.16 -5.09
CA SER A 12 2.67 -30.26 -5.93
C SER A 12 3.18 -31.60 -5.39
N LYS A 13 2.81 -32.71 -6.03
CA LYS A 13 3.36 -34.05 -5.70
C LYS A 13 4.89 -34.13 -5.84
N ARG A 14 5.51 -33.20 -6.57
CA ARG A 14 6.96 -33.20 -6.87
C ARG A 14 7.70 -31.99 -6.30
N GLU A 15 6.98 -30.92 -5.94
CA GLU A 15 7.57 -29.64 -5.53
C GLU A 15 7.18 -29.32 -4.09
N THR A 16 8.17 -29.11 -3.24
CA THR A 16 8.00 -28.76 -1.82
C THR A 16 9.16 -27.86 -1.39
N THR A 17 8.86 -26.80 -0.66
CA THR A 17 9.87 -25.99 0.04
C THR A 17 9.94 -26.50 1.48
N LYS A 18 11.11 -27.01 1.89
CA LYS A 18 11.29 -27.80 3.12
C LYS A 18 11.55 -26.94 4.35
N GLU A 19 11.03 -27.34 5.51
CA GLU A 19 11.33 -26.69 6.79
C GLU A 19 12.84 -26.42 6.93
N GLY A 20 13.17 -25.22 7.41
CA GLY A 20 14.55 -24.78 7.53
C GLY A 20 15.15 -24.19 6.25
N SER A 21 14.53 -24.34 5.07
CA SER A 21 14.90 -23.58 3.87
C SER A 21 14.86 -22.07 4.13
N SER A 22 15.63 -21.31 3.37
CA SER A 22 15.60 -19.85 3.48
C SER A 22 14.25 -19.29 3.01
N ILE A 23 13.83 -18.15 3.56
CA ILE A 23 12.67 -17.41 3.00
C ILE A 23 12.91 -17.02 1.53
N LEU A 24 14.17 -16.81 1.14
CA LEU A 24 14.51 -16.49 -0.25
C LEU A 24 14.11 -17.63 -1.21
N GLU A 25 14.32 -18.89 -0.84
CA GLU A 25 13.89 -20.02 -1.65
C GLU A 25 12.37 -20.05 -1.87
N LEU A 26 11.57 -19.64 -0.87
CA LEU A 26 10.12 -19.50 -0.99
C LEU A 26 9.76 -18.40 -2.01
N VAL A 27 10.45 -17.25 -1.95
CA VAL A 27 10.25 -16.13 -2.87
C VAL A 27 10.64 -16.52 -4.30
N GLU A 28 11.82 -17.12 -4.47
CA GLU A 28 12.31 -17.61 -5.75
C GLU A 28 11.38 -18.66 -6.35
N HIS A 29 10.78 -19.54 -5.53
CA HIS A 29 9.77 -20.48 -6.01
C HIS A 29 8.56 -19.75 -6.58
N GLY A 30 8.00 -18.77 -5.87
CA GLY A 30 6.85 -17.98 -6.34
C GLY A 30 7.12 -17.19 -7.62
N ILE A 31 8.33 -16.65 -7.78
CA ILE A 31 8.77 -15.95 -9.00
C ILE A 31 8.89 -16.93 -10.17
N ASN A 32 9.56 -18.08 -9.96
CA ASN A 32 9.82 -19.06 -11.03
C ASN A 32 8.60 -19.93 -11.38
N ARG A 33 7.59 -19.97 -10.50
CA ARG A 33 6.36 -20.76 -10.64
C ARG A 33 5.15 -19.89 -10.38
N VAL A 34 4.84 -19.01 -11.34
CA VAL A 34 3.72 -18.05 -11.28
C VAL A 34 2.39 -18.70 -10.85
N LYS A 35 2.13 -19.95 -11.23
CA LYS A 35 0.95 -20.73 -10.80
C LYS A 35 0.77 -20.77 -9.27
N TYR A 36 1.85 -20.81 -8.50
CA TYR A 36 1.83 -20.89 -7.03
C TYR A 36 2.13 -19.53 -6.37
N SER A 37 2.22 -18.45 -7.13
CA SER A 37 2.64 -17.14 -6.63
C SER A 37 1.76 -16.61 -5.49
N SER A 38 0.43 -16.68 -5.63
CA SER A 38 -0.51 -16.27 -4.58
C SER A 38 -0.34 -17.07 -3.29
N ASP A 39 -0.14 -18.38 -3.39
CA ASP A 39 0.08 -19.24 -2.23
C ASP A 39 1.45 -18.98 -1.58
N CYS A 40 2.47 -18.69 -2.39
CA CYS A 40 3.79 -18.27 -1.89
C CYS A 40 3.71 -16.95 -1.13
N ILE A 41 2.88 -16.00 -1.57
CA ILE A 41 2.64 -14.74 -0.85
C ILE A 41 1.98 -15.03 0.50
N ILE A 42 0.95 -15.87 0.55
CA ILE A 42 0.31 -16.27 1.82
C ILE A 42 1.31 -16.92 2.77
N ALA A 43 2.10 -17.87 2.27
CA ALA A 43 3.15 -18.54 3.04
C ALA A 43 4.17 -17.53 3.58
N LEU A 44 4.62 -16.60 2.73
CA LEU A 44 5.59 -15.57 3.08
C LEU A 44 5.06 -14.67 4.21
N LEU A 45 3.83 -14.15 4.09
CA LEU A 45 3.24 -13.28 5.11
C LEU A 45 3.09 -14.01 6.45
N LYS A 46 2.70 -15.28 6.45
CA LYS A 46 2.62 -16.12 7.66
C LYS A 46 3.99 -16.32 8.32
N GLU A 47 5.03 -16.60 7.52
CA GLU A 47 6.39 -16.72 8.02
C GLU A 47 6.90 -15.40 8.59
N ILE A 48 6.72 -14.28 7.88
CA ILE A 48 7.12 -12.95 8.37
C ILE A 48 6.43 -12.62 9.69
N LYS A 49 5.11 -12.82 9.77
CA LYS A 49 4.33 -12.66 11.01
C LYS A 49 4.89 -13.50 12.15
N THR A 50 5.25 -14.74 11.87
CA THR A 50 5.86 -15.67 12.84
C THR A 50 7.24 -15.19 13.29
N HIS A 51 8.14 -14.87 12.36
CA HIS A 51 9.49 -14.42 12.69
C HIS A 51 9.48 -13.10 13.46
N SER A 52 8.57 -12.19 13.15
CA SER A 52 8.41 -10.93 13.86
C SER A 52 7.99 -11.15 15.30
N THR A 53 6.95 -11.95 15.54
CA THR A 53 6.52 -12.31 16.89
C THR A 53 7.64 -12.98 17.71
N HIS A 54 8.51 -13.77 17.09
CA HIS A 54 9.67 -14.38 17.76
C HIS A 54 10.87 -13.43 17.94
N GLY A 55 10.73 -12.13 17.65
CA GLY A 55 11.81 -11.16 17.77
C GLY A 55 12.93 -11.33 16.74
N ARG A 56 12.72 -12.18 15.72
CA ARG A 56 13.75 -12.52 14.72
C ARG A 56 13.88 -11.48 13.63
N CYS A 57 12.86 -10.66 13.39
CA CYS A 57 12.89 -9.49 12.52
C CYS A 57 11.90 -8.42 12.99
N LYS A 58 12.18 -7.15 12.66
CA LYS A 58 11.21 -6.06 12.76
C LYS A 58 10.51 -5.91 11.42
N THR A 59 9.18 -5.79 11.42
CA THR A 59 8.39 -5.68 10.18
C THR A 59 7.59 -4.39 10.14
N LEU A 60 7.67 -3.70 9.01
CA LEU A 60 6.73 -2.65 8.64
C LEU A 60 5.84 -3.19 7.51
N VAL A 61 4.53 -3.17 7.71
CA VAL A 61 3.54 -3.44 6.67
C VAL A 61 3.02 -2.09 6.18
N ALA A 62 3.27 -1.76 4.92
CA ALA A 62 2.78 -0.54 4.29
C ALA A 62 1.85 -0.91 3.12
N ILE A 63 0.57 -0.52 3.20
CA ILE A 63 -0.42 -0.82 2.16
C ILE A 63 -1.11 0.46 1.71
N ASP A 64 -1.04 0.73 0.41
CA ASP A 64 -1.77 1.83 -0.22
C ASP A 64 -3.16 1.38 -0.68
N GLY A 65 -4.16 2.27 -0.59
CA GLY A 65 -5.53 1.97 -1.02
C GLY A 65 -6.20 0.80 -0.28
N PHE A 66 -5.94 0.64 1.02
CA PHE A 66 -6.38 -0.50 1.82
C PHE A 66 -7.90 -0.69 1.84
N ASN A 67 -8.66 0.40 1.67
CA ASN A 67 -10.12 0.38 1.53
C ASN A 67 -10.60 -0.50 0.36
N ALA A 68 -9.78 -0.73 -0.67
CA ALA A 68 -10.11 -1.58 -1.81
C ALA A 68 -10.52 -3.02 -1.43
N PHE A 69 -9.95 -3.56 -0.35
CA PHE A 69 -10.21 -4.93 0.09
C PHE A 69 -11.61 -5.14 0.69
N PHE A 70 -12.29 -4.05 1.05
CA PHE A 70 -13.57 -4.11 1.77
C PHE A 70 -14.76 -3.72 0.89
N TYR A 71 -14.54 -3.24 -0.33
CA TYR A 71 -15.64 -2.87 -1.23
C TYR A 71 -16.38 -4.09 -1.78
N PRO A 72 -17.71 -3.98 -2.02
CA PRO A 72 -18.51 -5.14 -2.40
C PRO A 72 -18.23 -5.65 -3.83
N LYS A 73 -17.55 -4.84 -4.66
CA LYS A 73 -17.35 -5.11 -6.08
C LYS A 73 -15.88 -4.99 -6.45
N THR A 74 -15.40 -5.94 -7.24
CA THR A 74 -14.11 -5.84 -7.92
C THR A 74 -14.34 -5.56 -9.41
N ARG A 75 -13.26 -5.33 -10.15
CA ARG A 75 -13.28 -5.35 -11.62
C ARG A 75 -13.00 -6.75 -12.19
N VAL A 76 -12.87 -7.77 -11.33
CA VAL A 76 -12.61 -9.15 -11.72
C VAL A 76 -13.95 -9.83 -11.97
N VAL A 77 -14.04 -10.55 -13.09
CA VAL A 77 -15.23 -11.30 -13.48
C VAL A 77 -14.88 -12.77 -13.73
N ASP A 78 -15.83 -13.66 -13.53
CA ASP A 78 -15.69 -15.07 -13.89
C ASP A 78 -15.98 -15.33 -15.38
N GLU A 79 -15.98 -16.61 -15.76
CA GLU A 79 -16.30 -17.09 -17.10
C GLU A 79 -17.73 -16.74 -17.57
N TYR A 80 -18.64 -16.46 -16.64
CA TYR A 80 -20.02 -16.04 -16.89
C TYR A 80 -20.20 -14.51 -16.83
N LYS A 81 -19.11 -13.75 -16.72
CA LYS A 81 -19.08 -12.28 -16.54
C LYS A 81 -19.73 -11.82 -15.23
N ALA A 82 -19.87 -12.70 -14.23
CA ALA A 82 -20.33 -12.31 -12.91
C ALA A 82 -19.17 -11.65 -12.15
N ILE A 83 -19.46 -10.52 -11.48
CA ILE A 83 -18.48 -9.79 -10.67
C ILE A 83 -18.09 -10.63 -9.46
N ILE A 84 -16.78 -10.80 -9.26
CA ILE A 84 -16.22 -11.53 -8.13
C ILE A 84 -16.06 -10.60 -6.93
N HIS A 85 -16.56 -11.03 -5.76
CA HIS A 85 -16.39 -10.31 -4.50
C HIS A 85 -14.91 -10.39 -4.03
N PRO A 86 -14.32 -9.35 -3.39
CA PRO A 86 -12.90 -9.40 -2.99
C PRO A 86 -12.55 -10.57 -2.09
N SER A 87 -13.46 -11.04 -1.23
CA SER A 87 -13.25 -12.23 -0.38
C SER A 87 -13.08 -13.54 -1.14
N LYS A 88 -13.29 -13.55 -2.46
CA LYS A 88 -13.01 -14.70 -3.33
C LYS A 88 -11.66 -14.59 -4.02
N ILE A 89 -10.92 -13.50 -3.80
CA ILE A 89 -9.58 -13.28 -4.34
C ILE A 89 -8.56 -13.62 -3.25
N THR A 90 -7.73 -14.63 -3.51
CA THR A 90 -6.72 -15.16 -2.58
C THR A 90 -5.83 -14.09 -1.94
N LEU A 91 -5.41 -13.09 -2.72
CA LEU A 91 -4.54 -12.02 -2.22
C LEU A 91 -5.25 -11.07 -1.26
N THR A 92 -6.55 -10.86 -1.40
CA THR A 92 -7.34 -10.04 -0.47
C THR A 92 -7.25 -10.60 0.95
N GLU A 93 -7.47 -11.92 1.09
CA GLU A 93 -7.36 -12.58 2.39
C GLU A 93 -5.95 -12.47 2.97
N ALA A 94 -4.92 -12.61 2.13
CA ALA A 94 -3.53 -12.50 2.55
C ALA A 94 -3.21 -11.13 3.17
N PHE A 95 -3.65 -10.04 2.54
CA PHE A 95 -3.40 -8.67 3.01
C PHE A 95 -4.31 -8.25 4.16
N ILE A 96 -5.53 -8.77 4.25
CA ILE A 96 -6.37 -8.60 5.45
C ILE A 96 -5.75 -9.35 6.63
N GLU A 97 -5.20 -10.55 6.43
CA GLU A 97 -4.64 -11.37 7.51
C GLU A 97 -3.37 -10.78 8.15
N ILE A 98 -2.50 -10.15 7.36
CA ILE A 98 -1.25 -9.54 7.87
C ILE A 98 -1.51 -8.23 8.64
N THR A 99 -2.67 -7.60 8.45
CA THR A 99 -3.04 -6.34 9.13
C THR A 99 -3.72 -6.57 10.48
N LYS A 100 -4.03 -7.82 10.85
CA LYS A 100 -4.53 -8.17 12.18
C LYS A 100 -3.49 -7.87 13.26
N PHE A 101 -3.96 -7.53 14.46
CA PHE A 101 -3.14 -7.18 15.63
C PHE A 101 -2.68 -8.39 16.47
N ASP A 102 -2.75 -9.60 15.92
CA ASP A 102 -2.41 -10.87 16.56
C ASP A 102 -0.92 -11.26 16.44
N TRP A 103 -0.06 -10.28 16.14
CA TRP A 103 1.40 -10.43 16.07
C TRP A 103 2.11 -9.17 16.55
N SER A 104 3.40 -9.30 16.86
CA SER A 104 4.18 -8.22 17.52
C SER A 104 5.52 -7.96 16.82
N ASN A 105 6.26 -6.96 17.34
CA ASN A 105 7.54 -6.51 16.80
C ASN A 105 7.44 -5.93 15.37
N GLY A 106 6.31 -5.30 15.07
CA GLY A 106 6.09 -4.59 13.82
C GLY A 106 5.09 -3.46 13.94
N ALA A 107 4.89 -2.76 12.83
CA ALA A 107 3.88 -1.73 12.67
C ALA A 107 3.14 -1.94 11.34
N VAL A 108 1.85 -1.62 11.35
CA VAL A 108 1.00 -1.63 10.17
C VAL A 108 0.60 -0.18 9.87
N VAL A 109 0.94 0.29 8.68
CA VAL A 109 0.60 1.62 8.18
C VAL A 109 -0.19 1.43 6.89
N VAL A 110 -1.43 1.91 6.89
CA VAL A 110 -2.33 1.80 5.73
C VAL A 110 -2.82 3.19 5.34
N THR A 111 -3.08 3.38 4.06
CA THR A 111 -3.77 4.58 3.54
C THR A 111 -5.11 4.17 2.95
N VAL A 112 -6.04 5.12 2.92
CA VAL A 112 -7.27 5.03 2.14
C VAL A 112 -7.11 5.88 0.90
N ASP A 113 -7.59 5.38 -0.23
CA ASP A 113 -7.51 6.09 -1.51
C ASP A 113 -8.92 6.29 -2.09
N GLN A 114 -9.22 7.54 -2.46
CA GLN A 114 -10.47 7.91 -3.11
C GLN A 114 -10.54 7.37 -4.55
N ILE A 115 -9.41 7.19 -5.22
CA ILE A 115 -9.36 6.61 -6.58
C ILE A 115 -9.73 5.11 -6.51
N ALA A 116 -9.35 4.44 -5.42
CA ALA A 116 -9.75 3.08 -5.14
C ALA A 116 -11.17 2.97 -4.57
N ALA A 117 -11.84 4.09 -4.27
CA ALA A 117 -13.14 4.10 -3.63
C ALA A 117 -14.29 3.79 -4.58
N SER A 118 -15.24 2.96 -4.12
CA SER A 118 -16.60 2.91 -4.68
C SER A 118 -17.56 3.76 -3.83
N ASP A 119 -18.68 4.18 -4.41
CA ASP A 119 -19.70 4.98 -3.70
C ASP A 119 -20.25 4.30 -2.43
N ASP A 120 -20.17 2.98 -2.36
CA ASP A 120 -20.61 2.19 -1.21
C ASP A 120 -19.58 2.24 -0.07
N ARG A 121 -19.85 3.04 0.97
CA ARG A 121 -19.06 3.05 2.21
C ARG A 121 -19.32 1.78 3.02
N GLN A 122 -18.26 1.06 3.40
CA GLN A 122 -18.35 -0.21 4.12
C GLN A 122 -17.82 -0.08 5.55
N ALA A 123 -18.63 -0.48 6.53
CA ALA A 123 -18.25 -0.47 7.95
C ALA A 123 -17.22 -1.57 8.30
N SER A 124 -17.18 -2.66 7.52
CA SER A 124 -16.32 -3.83 7.77
C SER A 124 -14.82 -3.50 7.83
N GLY A 125 -14.35 -2.56 7.00
CA GLY A 125 -12.96 -2.12 7.03
C GLY A 125 -12.59 -1.33 8.29
N PHE A 126 -13.55 -0.58 8.84
CA PHE A 126 -13.38 0.13 10.11
C PHE A 126 -13.32 -0.87 11.27
N GLU A 127 -14.26 -1.82 11.31
CA GLU A 127 -14.31 -2.87 12.34
C GLU A 127 -13.05 -3.75 12.33
N HIS A 128 -12.51 -4.09 11.16
CA HIS A 128 -11.27 -4.87 11.04
C HIS A 128 -10.05 -4.16 11.64
N MET A 129 -10.02 -2.83 11.56
CA MET A 129 -8.88 -2.03 12.04
C MET A 129 -9.05 -1.55 13.48
N ASP A 130 -10.20 -1.73 14.11
CA ASP A 130 -10.45 -1.22 15.46
C ASP A 130 -9.68 -2.04 16.52
N PRO A 131 -8.88 -1.42 17.41
CA PRO A 131 -8.51 0.00 17.48
C PRO A 131 -7.33 0.40 16.59
N PHE A 132 -7.41 1.58 15.97
CA PHE A 132 -6.31 2.18 15.18
C PHE A 132 -6.10 3.66 15.51
N VAL A 133 -4.96 4.20 15.07
CA VAL A 133 -4.62 5.63 15.18
C VAL A 133 -4.91 6.31 13.84
N PRO A 134 -6.01 7.09 13.70
CA PRO A 134 -6.28 7.83 12.47
C PRO A 134 -5.30 8.99 12.31
N ILE A 135 -4.66 9.09 11.14
CA ILE A 135 -3.78 10.20 10.80
C ILE A 135 -4.40 10.96 9.63
N ARG A 136 -4.76 12.22 9.86
CA ARG A 136 -5.21 13.12 8.79
C ARG A 136 -3.99 13.73 8.10
N VAL A 137 -3.93 13.60 6.79
CA VAL A 137 -3.02 14.36 5.93
C VAL A 137 -3.82 15.53 5.36
N SER A 138 -3.42 16.74 5.72
CA SER A 138 -4.03 17.98 5.25
C SER A 138 -3.29 18.56 4.03
N GLU A 139 -3.91 19.55 3.41
CA GLU A 139 -3.30 20.43 2.41
C GLU A 139 -2.07 21.14 2.99
N TYR A 140 -1.24 21.71 2.11
CA TYR A 140 -0.05 22.42 2.53
C TYR A 140 -0.39 23.59 3.46
N ASN A 141 0.36 23.72 4.54
CA ASN A 141 0.42 24.95 5.30
C ASN A 141 1.28 26.00 4.57
N ALA A 142 1.24 27.26 5.05
CA ALA A 142 1.93 28.37 4.42
C ALA A 142 3.44 28.15 4.22
N LYS A 143 4.11 27.44 5.15
CA LYS A 143 5.56 27.17 5.02
C LYS A 143 5.83 26.04 4.02
N GLU A 144 4.99 25.02 4.00
CA GLU A 144 5.12 23.88 3.09
C GLU A 144 4.94 24.30 1.64
N ILE A 145 3.92 25.10 1.34
CA ILE A 145 3.69 25.56 -0.04
C ILE A 145 4.79 26.48 -0.53
N GLU A 146 5.24 27.41 0.32
CA GLU A 146 6.36 28.30 -0.01
C GLU A 146 7.64 27.50 -0.28
N SER A 147 7.92 26.51 0.57
CA SER A 147 9.08 25.62 0.40
C SER A 147 8.97 24.79 -0.89
N CYS A 148 7.78 24.32 -1.24
CA CYS A 148 7.53 23.55 -2.46
C CYS A 148 7.69 24.40 -3.73
N LEU A 149 7.12 25.62 -3.74
CA LEU A 149 7.26 26.57 -4.84
C LEU A 149 8.72 26.99 -5.04
N GLN A 150 9.44 27.29 -3.96
CA GLN A 150 10.86 27.60 -4.02
C GLN A 150 11.66 26.43 -4.61
N TYR A 151 11.35 25.20 -4.20
CA TYR A 151 11.97 24.00 -4.79
C TYR A 151 11.71 23.88 -6.30
N TYR A 152 10.49 24.14 -6.77
CA TYR A 152 10.18 24.13 -8.20
C TYR A 152 10.94 25.20 -8.98
N ILE A 153 11.07 26.41 -8.43
CA ILE A 153 11.83 27.50 -9.06
C ILE A 153 13.32 27.14 -9.12
N ASP A 154 13.90 26.64 -8.02
CA ASP A 154 15.32 26.26 -7.94
C ASP A 154 15.68 25.12 -8.91
N ARG A 155 14.73 24.20 -9.14
CA ARG A 155 14.86 23.12 -10.13
C ARG A 155 14.56 23.55 -11.56
N ARG A 156 14.25 24.83 -11.80
CA ARG A 156 13.81 25.37 -13.09
C ARG A 156 12.59 24.62 -13.64
N TRP A 157 11.76 24.08 -12.76
CA TRP A 157 10.50 23.46 -13.10
C TRP A 157 9.48 24.53 -13.50
N ILE A 158 9.40 25.62 -12.75
CA ILE A 158 8.63 26.81 -13.12
C ILE A 158 9.57 27.80 -13.80
N GLN A 159 9.39 28.01 -15.10
CA GLN A 159 10.30 28.86 -15.89
C GLN A 159 9.83 30.29 -16.01
N ASN A 160 8.51 30.53 -15.98
CA ASN A 160 7.95 31.88 -16.06
C ASN A 160 8.43 32.77 -14.88
N PRO A 161 9.21 33.85 -15.12
CA PRO A 161 9.71 34.74 -14.07
C PRO A 161 8.62 35.47 -13.29
N ASP A 162 7.46 35.71 -13.89
CA ASP A 162 6.35 36.40 -13.21
C ASP A 162 5.83 35.58 -12.01
N LEU A 163 5.95 34.26 -12.09
CA LEU A 163 5.60 33.33 -11.02
C LEU A 163 6.66 33.20 -9.92
N HIS A 164 7.84 33.83 -10.11
CA HIS A 164 8.87 33.85 -9.08
C HIS A 164 8.61 34.94 -8.04
N THR A 165 7.79 35.93 -8.39
CA THR A 165 7.37 37.04 -7.53
C THR A 165 6.46 36.58 -6.39
N GLU A 166 6.33 37.40 -5.34
CA GLU A 166 5.45 37.11 -4.21
C GLU A 166 3.98 36.98 -4.65
N ASP A 167 3.52 37.85 -5.56
CA ASP A 167 2.14 37.82 -6.07
C ASP A 167 1.88 36.58 -6.93
N GLY A 168 2.84 36.19 -7.79
CA GLY A 168 2.74 34.96 -8.59
C GLY A 168 2.70 33.70 -7.73
N ARG A 169 3.50 33.63 -6.66
CA ARG A 169 3.44 32.53 -5.68
C ARG A 169 2.10 32.48 -4.94
N ARG A 170 1.56 33.64 -4.54
CA ARG A 170 0.24 33.74 -3.90
C ARG A 170 -0.88 33.29 -4.82
N GLU A 171 -0.80 33.62 -6.12
CA GLU A 171 -1.77 33.16 -7.11
C GLU A 171 -1.75 31.64 -7.25
N LEU A 172 -0.57 31.02 -7.37
CA LEU A 172 -0.43 29.55 -7.43
C LEU A 172 -0.98 28.87 -6.15
N ALA A 173 -0.70 29.44 -4.98
CA ALA A 173 -1.24 28.96 -3.72
C ALA A 173 -2.77 29.04 -3.67
N PHE A 174 -3.33 30.17 -4.12
CA PHE A 174 -4.77 30.38 -4.17
C PHE A 174 -5.46 29.42 -5.15
N LEU A 175 -4.98 29.32 -6.40
CA LEU A 175 -5.57 28.48 -7.45
C LEU A 175 -5.48 26.99 -7.13
N SER A 176 -4.40 26.55 -6.47
CA SER A 176 -4.25 25.15 -6.05
C SER A 176 -5.13 24.81 -4.84
N GLY A 177 -5.62 25.82 -4.11
CA GLY A 177 -6.22 25.63 -2.80
C GLY A 177 -5.23 25.01 -1.80
N ASN A 178 -3.93 25.29 -1.96
CA ASN A 178 -2.83 24.62 -1.27
C ASN A 178 -2.78 23.09 -1.42
N ASN A 179 -3.51 22.52 -2.38
CA ASN A 179 -3.52 21.09 -2.61
C ASN A 179 -2.23 20.65 -3.36
N PRO A 180 -1.45 19.70 -2.80
CA PRO A 180 -0.19 19.27 -3.42
C PRO A 180 -0.32 18.75 -4.85
N TYR A 181 -1.36 17.94 -5.11
CA TYR A 181 -1.60 17.33 -6.42
C TYR A 181 -2.04 18.36 -7.45
N HIS A 182 -2.95 19.26 -7.08
CA HIS A 182 -3.37 20.35 -7.97
C HIS A 182 -2.23 21.30 -8.28
N LEU A 183 -1.42 21.67 -7.27
CA LEU A 183 -0.26 22.52 -7.46
C LEU A 183 0.72 21.92 -8.47
N MET A 184 1.09 20.64 -8.30
CA MET A 184 1.97 19.94 -9.24
C MET A 184 1.43 19.95 -10.67
N ASN A 185 0.14 19.63 -10.85
CA ASN A 185 -0.50 19.61 -12.17
C ASN A 185 -0.51 20.98 -12.83
N MET A 186 -0.81 22.04 -12.08
CA MET A 186 -0.78 23.41 -12.59
C MET A 186 0.62 23.88 -12.95
N CYS A 187 1.64 23.49 -12.17
CA CYS A 187 3.03 23.87 -12.42
C CYS A 187 3.71 23.05 -13.52
N THR A 188 3.13 21.92 -13.96
CA THR A 188 3.70 21.07 -15.01
C THR A 188 3.90 21.79 -16.36
N PRO A 189 2.94 22.60 -16.86
CA PRO A 189 3.13 23.35 -18.11
C PRO A 189 3.81 24.73 -17.99
N LEU A 190 4.32 25.14 -16.82
CA LEU A 190 4.72 26.54 -16.51
C LEU A 190 6.24 26.83 -16.55
#